data_AF-A0A1E3W5Y0-F1
#
_entry.id   AF-A0A1E3W5Y0-F1
#
_cell.length_a   1.000
_cell.length_b   1.000
_cell.length_c   1.000
_cell.angle_alpha   90.00
_cell.angle_beta   90.00
_cell.angle_gamma   90.00
#
_symmetry.space_group_name_H-M   'P 1'
#
loop_
_entity.id
_entity.type
_entity.pdbx_description
1 polymer ?
#
loop_
_entity_poly.entity_id
_entity_poly.type
_entity_poly.pdbx_seq_one_letter_code
_entity_poly.pdbx_strand_id
1 'polypeptide(L)'
;MGSIGDTKDQDNPKGYFENFDIVRFNDTLLRNLGSSWDIPGFSADVNRDEIAARYKDEAARLLEKFYGNSDRWVLKDPRMCMLLWFWEPIMQELGTGKVYYVVALRNPLEVANSQKKRCAVNPGFHVLGSDIRYTMLLWYTYYKTAISTMTGKSAIVVNYTDLISQPLKEIERIATLTSETPNSELIEWYRDEFIDSRLRRASRGVDGRDEEIGGLDFVFSMHERLKALSGETPVSAEDLRRCLTENEAQFDSKLVEALTAAVVEPSRELYKYKRGAAHYRSEAARYKLRCERMNNSISWKITKPLRGLRKLLISSDGGE
;
A
#
# COMPACT_ATOMS: atom_id res chain seq x y z
N MET A 1 -8.87 -26.33 -3.15
CA MET A 1 -8.92 -24.88 -2.85
C MET A 1 -9.52 -24.18 -4.06
N GLY A 2 -10.38 -23.18 -3.88
CA GLY A 2 -10.91 -22.41 -5.03
C GLY A 2 -9.81 -21.61 -5.76
N SER A 3 -10.20 -20.87 -6.79
CA SER A 3 -9.24 -20.17 -7.66
C SER A 3 -8.57 -18.99 -6.93
N ILE A 4 -7.30 -19.17 -6.55
CA ILE A 4 -6.40 -18.08 -6.20
C ILE A 4 -5.82 -17.57 -7.52
N GLY A 5 -6.08 -16.30 -7.85
CA GLY A 5 -5.44 -15.64 -8.98
C GLY A 5 -3.96 -15.40 -8.70
N ASP A 6 -3.14 -15.29 -9.75
CA ASP A 6 -1.75 -14.90 -9.58
C ASP A 6 -1.32 -13.85 -10.62
N THR A 7 -1.10 -12.63 -10.13
CA THR A 7 -0.47 -11.55 -10.89
C THR A 7 0.97 -11.42 -10.42
N LYS A 8 1.90 -11.39 -11.38
CA LYS A 8 3.34 -11.21 -11.15
C LYS A 8 3.76 -9.85 -11.69
N ASP A 9 4.64 -9.17 -10.96
CA ASP A 9 5.28 -7.95 -11.43
C ASP A 9 6.74 -7.89 -10.97
N GLN A 10 7.42 -6.77 -11.23
CA GLN A 10 8.82 -6.61 -10.84
C GLN A 10 9.02 -6.59 -9.31
N ASP A 11 8.01 -6.15 -8.55
CA ASP A 11 8.05 -6.05 -7.09
C ASP A 11 7.80 -7.42 -6.44
N ASN A 12 6.95 -8.25 -7.05
CA ASN A 12 6.66 -9.61 -6.62
C ASN A 12 6.69 -10.60 -7.80
N PRO A 13 7.89 -11.00 -8.26
CA PRO A 13 8.05 -11.89 -9.42
C PRO A 13 7.46 -13.29 -9.21
N LYS A 14 7.30 -13.70 -7.95
CA LYS A 14 6.75 -15.00 -7.56
C LYS A 14 5.24 -14.99 -7.43
N GLY A 15 4.61 -13.81 -7.50
CA GLY A 15 3.16 -13.69 -7.54
C GLY A 15 2.52 -13.24 -6.22
N TYR A 16 1.42 -12.51 -6.32
CA TYR A 16 0.70 -11.98 -5.15
C TYR A 16 -0.23 -12.98 -4.47
N PHE A 17 -0.62 -14.05 -5.18
CA PHE A 17 -1.60 -15.04 -4.72
C PHE A 17 -2.92 -14.39 -4.27
N GLU A 18 -3.43 -13.47 -5.09
CA GLU A 18 -4.64 -12.67 -4.85
C GLU A 18 -5.64 -12.90 -5.99
N ASN A 19 -6.93 -13.00 -5.67
CA ASN A 19 -7.95 -12.99 -6.70
C ASN A 19 -8.23 -11.55 -7.14
N PHE A 20 -7.87 -11.21 -8.38
CA PHE A 20 -7.96 -9.84 -8.90
C PHE A 20 -9.40 -9.27 -8.93
N ASP A 21 -10.41 -10.11 -9.15
CA ASP A 21 -11.81 -9.67 -9.09
C ASP A 21 -12.20 -9.27 -7.65
N ILE A 22 -11.71 -10.01 -6.65
CA ILE A 22 -11.88 -9.66 -5.23
C ILE A 22 -11.12 -8.37 -4.89
N VAL A 23 -9.89 -8.19 -5.37
CA VAL A 23 -9.12 -6.95 -5.17
C VAL A 23 -9.87 -5.75 -5.74
N ARG A 24 -10.36 -5.84 -6.98
CA ARG A 24 -11.16 -4.78 -7.61
C ARG A 24 -12.45 -4.48 -6.88
N PHE A 25 -13.11 -5.52 -6.37
CA PHE A 25 -14.30 -5.36 -5.55
C PHE A 25 -13.96 -4.62 -4.25
N ASN A 26 -12.89 -5.01 -3.55
CA ASN A 26 -12.45 -4.34 -2.33
C ASN A 26 -12.07 -2.87 -2.57
N ASP A 27 -11.39 -2.55 -3.67
CA ASP A 27 -11.10 -1.16 -4.06
C ASP A 27 -12.39 -0.36 -4.34
N THR A 28 -13.43 -1.02 -4.88
CA THR A 28 -14.74 -0.39 -5.06
C THR A 28 -15.44 -0.16 -3.74
N LEU A 29 -15.42 -1.15 -2.84
CA LEU A 29 -16.03 -1.08 -1.53
C LEU A 29 -15.40 0.04 -0.69
N LEU A 30 -14.06 0.09 -0.62
CA LEU A 30 -13.33 1.15 0.10
C LEU A 30 -13.65 2.54 -0.45
N ARG A 31 -13.68 2.72 -1.78
CA ARG A 31 -14.05 4.00 -2.40
C ARG A 31 -15.45 4.45 -2.01
N ASN A 32 -16.40 3.52 -1.92
CA ASN A 32 -17.78 3.85 -1.49
C ASN A 32 -17.88 4.13 0.02
N LEU A 33 -16.91 3.66 0.80
CA LEU A 33 -16.72 4.02 2.21
C LEU A 33 -15.92 5.32 2.38
N GLY A 34 -15.61 6.04 1.29
CA GLY A 34 -14.86 7.29 1.32
C GLY A 34 -13.36 7.12 1.60
N SER A 35 -12.82 5.93 1.38
CA SER A 35 -11.41 5.61 1.66
C SER A 35 -10.74 4.87 0.48
N SER A 36 -9.48 4.55 0.64
CA SER A 36 -8.71 3.66 -0.23
C SER A 36 -7.77 2.80 0.61
N TRP A 37 -7.13 1.82 -0.02
CA TRP A 37 -6.25 0.88 0.66
C TRP A 37 -5.00 1.54 1.26
N ASP A 38 -4.61 2.68 0.73
CA ASP A 38 -3.42 3.42 1.12
C ASP A 38 -3.70 4.59 2.06
N ILE A 39 -4.89 4.68 2.67
CA ILE A 39 -5.26 5.74 3.62
C ILE A 39 -5.27 5.20 5.07
N PRO A 40 -4.38 5.67 5.95
CA PRO A 40 -4.42 5.33 7.37
C PRO A 40 -5.62 5.97 8.06
N GLY A 41 -6.04 5.38 9.18
CA GLY A 41 -7.19 5.84 9.96
C GLY A 41 -8.55 5.42 9.40
N PHE A 42 -8.60 4.47 8.47
CA PHE A 42 -9.86 3.90 8.00
C PHE A 42 -10.70 3.36 9.16
N SER A 43 -11.96 3.79 9.23
CA SER A 43 -13.03 3.18 10.01
C SER A 43 -14.23 2.91 9.09
N ALA A 44 -14.87 1.77 9.30
CA ALA A 44 -16.07 1.38 8.56
C ALA A 44 -17.37 1.81 9.25
N ASP A 45 -17.31 2.52 10.38
CA ASP A 45 -18.49 2.79 11.22
C ASP A 45 -19.55 3.64 10.49
N VAL A 46 -19.11 4.50 9.57
CA VAL A 46 -20.00 5.36 8.78
C VAL A 46 -20.54 4.57 7.58
N ASN A 47 -21.87 4.51 7.44
CA ASN A 47 -22.60 3.85 6.35
C ASN A 47 -22.38 2.32 6.24
N ARG A 48 -21.86 1.69 7.30
CA ARG A 48 -21.56 0.25 7.34
C ARG A 48 -22.70 -0.63 6.82
N ASP A 49 -23.90 -0.43 7.37
CA ASP A 49 -25.06 -1.27 7.08
C ASP A 49 -25.62 -1.01 5.68
N GLU A 50 -25.62 0.24 5.22
CA GLU A 50 -26.03 0.60 3.85
C GLU A 50 -25.09 -0.06 2.83
N ILE A 51 -23.78 0.03 3.07
CA ILE A 51 -22.75 -0.57 2.22
C ILE A 51 -22.87 -2.10 2.24
N ALA A 52 -23.06 -2.71 3.41
CA ALA A 52 -23.31 -4.14 3.52
C ALA A 52 -24.52 -4.56 2.68
N ALA A 53 -25.66 -3.91 2.86
CA ALA A 53 -26.89 -4.22 2.13
C ALA A 53 -26.74 -4.03 0.61
N ARG A 54 -26.03 -2.98 0.17
CA ARG A 54 -25.82 -2.70 -1.26
C ARG A 54 -24.95 -3.74 -1.96
N TYR A 55 -23.88 -4.21 -1.31
CA TYR A 55 -22.82 -4.98 -1.96
C TYR A 55 -22.83 -6.47 -1.63
N LYS A 56 -23.64 -6.91 -0.65
CA LYS A 56 -23.70 -8.30 -0.17
C LYS A 56 -23.91 -9.31 -1.30
N ASP A 57 -24.92 -9.12 -2.15
CA ASP A 57 -25.27 -10.11 -3.18
C ASP A 57 -24.19 -10.22 -4.27
N GLU A 58 -23.50 -9.12 -4.59
CA GLU A 58 -22.39 -9.12 -5.53
C GLU A 58 -21.19 -9.87 -4.95
N ALA A 59 -20.85 -9.61 -3.70
CA ALA A 59 -19.81 -10.32 -2.97
C ALA A 59 -20.12 -11.82 -2.87
N ALA A 60 -21.36 -12.20 -2.55
CA ALA A 60 -21.76 -13.59 -2.46
C ALA A 60 -21.57 -14.33 -3.79
N ARG A 61 -22.01 -13.74 -4.91
CA ARG A 61 -21.79 -14.28 -6.26
C ARG A 61 -20.32 -14.42 -6.62
N LEU A 62 -19.47 -13.48 -6.19
CA LEU A 62 -18.02 -13.58 -6.39
C LEU A 62 -17.44 -14.79 -5.64
N LEU A 63 -17.85 -14.99 -4.38
CA LEU A 63 -17.40 -16.12 -3.59
C LEU A 63 -17.87 -17.46 -4.17
N GLU A 64 -19.16 -17.58 -4.53
CA GLU A 64 -19.70 -18.78 -5.19
C GLU A 64 -18.99 -19.08 -6.52
N LYS A 65 -18.74 -18.06 -7.34
CA LYS A 65 -18.03 -18.19 -8.63
C LYS A 65 -16.65 -18.83 -8.44
N PHE A 66 -15.87 -18.40 -7.45
CA PHE A 66 -14.48 -18.82 -7.29
C PHE A 66 -14.28 -20.02 -6.37
N TYR A 67 -15.21 -20.23 -5.44
CA TYR A 67 -15.05 -21.18 -4.36
C TYR A 67 -16.25 -22.12 -4.15
N GLY A 68 -17.41 -21.88 -4.79
CA GLY A 68 -18.64 -22.65 -4.55
C GLY A 68 -18.53 -24.16 -4.79
N ASN A 69 -17.62 -24.59 -5.67
CA ASN A 69 -17.34 -26.01 -5.93
C ASN A 69 -16.12 -26.55 -5.15
N SER A 70 -15.64 -25.84 -4.12
CA SER A 70 -14.46 -26.20 -3.35
C SER A 70 -14.80 -26.41 -1.88
N ASP A 71 -14.28 -27.50 -1.31
CA ASP A 71 -14.42 -27.80 0.12
C ASP A 71 -13.67 -26.84 1.03
N ARG A 72 -12.74 -26.05 0.46
CA ARG A 72 -11.85 -25.12 1.17
C ARG A 72 -11.68 -23.81 0.43
N TRP A 73 -11.94 -22.72 1.14
CA TRP A 73 -11.88 -21.36 0.63
C TRP A 73 -10.66 -20.67 1.25
N VAL A 74 -9.85 -20.05 0.40
CA VAL A 74 -8.69 -19.26 0.83
C VAL A 74 -8.80 -17.90 0.15
N LEU A 75 -8.99 -16.87 0.97
CA LEU A 75 -9.05 -15.49 0.53
C LEU A 75 -7.84 -14.76 1.06
N LYS A 76 -7.07 -14.17 0.15
CA LYS A 76 -5.95 -13.30 0.48
C LYS A 76 -6.10 -12.01 -0.29
N ASP A 77 -6.15 -10.91 0.47
CA ASP A 77 -5.98 -9.52 0.04
C ASP A 77 -5.62 -8.74 1.30
N PRO A 78 -4.57 -7.91 1.33
CA PRO A 78 -4.24 -7.06 2.48
C PRO A 78 -5.42 -6.23 3.00
N ARG A 79 -6.33 -5.79 2.11
CA ARG A 79 -7.54 -5.02 2.46
C ARG A 79 -8.54 -5.82 3.28
N MET A 80 -8.42 -7.15 3.33
CA MET A 80 -9.22 -7.97 4.24
C MET A 80 -9.08 -7.45 5.67
N CYS A 81 -7.88 -7.07 6.11
CA CYS A 81 -7.63 -6.46 7.43
C CYS A 81 -8.62 -5.34 7.79
N MET A 82 -9.08 -4.58 6.79
CA MET A 82 -10.03 -3.49 6.95
C MET A 82 -11.48 -3.89 6.65
N LEU A 83 -11.69 -4.92 5.83
CA LEU A 83 -13.00 -5.29 5.28
C LEU A 83 -13.56 -6.61 5.86
N LEU A 84 -12.89 -7.22 6.86
CA LEU A 84 -13.35 -8.46 7.49
C LEU A 84 -14.79 -8.36 8.01
N TRP A 85 -15.17 -7.19 8.52
CA TRP A 85 -16.52 -6.92 9.02
C TRP A 85 -17.62 -7.11 7.96
N PHE A 86 -17.27 -6.97 6.67
CA PHE A 86 -18.16 -7.13 5.53
C PHE A 86 -18.12 -8.57 5.00
N TRP A 87 -16.92 -9.12 4.83
CA TRP A 87 -16.74 -10.43 4.20
C TRP A 87 -17.11 -11.62 5.09
N GLU A 88 -16.82 -11.56 6.38
CA GLU A 88 -17.05 -12.69 7.28
C GLU A 88 -18.53 -13.10 7.37
N PRO A 89 -19.50 -12.20 7.58
CA PRO A 89 -20.92 -12.59 7.62
C PRO A 89 -21.37 -13.29 6.33
N ILE A 90 -20.85 -12.86 5.18
CA ILE A 90 -21.18 -13.42 3.86
C ILE A 90 -20.60 -14.83 3.73
N MET A 91 -19.35 -15.05 4.14
CA MET A 91 -18.74 -16.37 4.15
C MET A 91 -19.51 -17.35 5.05
N GLN A 92 -19.93 -16.88 6.24
CA GLN A 92 -20.73 -17.68 7.16
C GLN A 92 -22.10 -18.06 6.58
N GLU A 93 -22.78 -17.13 5.92
CA GLU A 93 -24.09 -17.36 5.29
C GLU A 93 -24.03 -18.34 4.11
N LEU A 94 -22.95 -18.28 3.31
CA LEU A 94 -22.71 -19.22 2.22
C LEU A 94 -22.26 -20.62 2.69
N GLY A 95 -22.23 -20.84 4.00
CA GLY A 95 -22.04 -22.18 4.58
C GLY A 95 -20.59 -22.64 4.64
N THR A 96 -19.59 -21.73 4.66
CA THR A 96 -18.17 -22.13 4.78
C THR A 96 -17.81 -22.73 6.15
N GLY A 97 -18.78 -22.88 7.06
CA GLY A 97 -18.55 -23.40 8.41
C GLY A 97 -17.71 -22.45 9.25
N LYS A 98 -16.45 -22.80 9.50
CA LYS A 98 -15.54 -22.09 10.42
C LYS A 98 -14.53 -21.24 9.65
N VAL A 99 -14.45 -19.96 10.00
CA VAL A 99 -13.46 -19.02 9.44
C VAL A 99 -12.20 -19.03 10.30
N TYR A 100 -11.05 -19.18 9.65
CA TYR A 100 -9.73 -19.13 10.27
C TYR A 100 -8.95 -17.93 9.74
N TYR A 101 -8.16 -17.31 10.61
CA TYR A 101 -7.39 -16.13 10.27
C TYR A 101 -5.89 -16.39 10.37
N VAL A 102 -5.18 -16.20 9.26
CA VAL A 102 -3.71 -16.29 9.21
C VAL A 102 -3.14 -14.90 9.03
N VAL A 103 -2.59 -14.34 10.11
CA VAL A 103 -2.06 -12.98 10.13
C VAL A 103 -0.58 -13.01 9.78
N ALA A 104 -0.23 -12.58 8.56
CA ALA A 104 1.15 -12.37 8.18
C ALA A 104 1.70 -11.13 8.90
N LEU A 105 2.70 -11.30 9.76
CA LEU A 105 3.34 -10.23 10.51
C LEU A 105 4.71 -9.90 9.92
N ARG A 106 4.98 -8.61 9.72
CA ARG A 106 6.30 -8.12 9.32
C ARG A 106 6.62 -6.84 10.06
N ASN A 107 7.92 -6.62 10.34
CA ASN A 107 8.40 -5.41 10.99
C ASN A 107 7.91 -4.15 10.24
N PRO A 108 7.28 -3.18 10.93
CA PRO A 108 6.69 -2.00 10.30
C PRO A 108 7.71 -1.16 9.52
N LEU A 109 8.96 -1.09 9.99
CA LEU A 109 10.03 -0.33 9.35
C LEU A 109 10.57 -1.05 8.09
N GLU A 110 10.60 -2.37 8.07
CA GLU A 110 10.88 -3.13 6.85
C GLU A 110 9.79 -2.90 5.80
N VAL A 111 8.52 -2.90 6.22
CA VAL A 111 7.39 -2.61 5.32
C VAL A 111 7.50 -1.20 4.75
N ALA A 112 7.75 -0.20 5.60
CA ALA A 112 7.92 1.19 5.19
C ALA A 112 9.07 1.36 4.18
N ASN A 113 10.23 0.77 4.44
CA ASN A 113 11.36 0.81 3.51
C ASN A 113 11.07 0.08 2.18
N SER A 114 10.33 -1.03 2.23
CA SER A 114 9.88 -1.74 1.03
C SER A 114 8.96 -0.85 0.17
N GLN A 115 7.99 -0.18 0.81
CA GLN A 115 7.07 0.73 0.12
C GLN A 115 7.78 1.95 -0.45
N LYS A 116 8.77 2.50 0.27
CA LYS A 116 9.59 3.62 -0.22
C LYS A 116 10.36 3.26 -1.50
N LYS A 117 10.96 2.05 -1.54
CA LYS A 117 11.64 1.54 -2.75
C LYS A 117 10.64 1.35 -3.91
N ARG A 118 9.47 0.80 -3.62
CA ARG A 118 8.41 0.61 -4.62
C ARG A 118 7.92 1.94 -5.20
N CYS A 119 7.69 2.95 -4.36
CA CYS A 119 7.28 4.29 -4.78
C CYS A 119 8.36 4.93 -5.69
N ALA A 120 9.65 4.69 -5.44
CA ALA A 120 10.71 5.21 -6.31
C ALA A 120 10.67 4.62 -7.73
N VAL A 121 10.19 3.39 -7.90
CA VAL A 121 10.05 2.72 -9.20
C VAL A 121 8.67 2.99 -9.85
N ASN A 122 7.63 3.15 -9.03
CA ASN A 122 6.28 3.43 -9.46
C ASN A 122 5.62 4.54 -8.59
N PRO A 123 5.92 5.82 -8.86
CA PRO A 123 5.47 6.93 -8.03
C PRO A 123 3.95 7.12 -7.96
N GLY A 124 3.21 6.59 -8.94
CA GLY A 124 1.76 6.69 -9.00
C GLY A 124 1.01 5.59 -8.23
N PHE A 125 1.71 4.55 -7.76
CA PHE A 125 1.07 3.41 -7.11
C PHE A 125 0.67 3.69 -5.65
N HIS A 126 1.53 4.37 -4.90
CA HIS A 126 1.31 4.72 -3.50
C HIS A 126 1.92 6.09 -3.25
N VAL A 127 1.12 7.14 -3.45
CA VAL A 127 1.60 8.52 -3.52
C VAL A 127 2.35 8.95 -2.24
N LEU A 128 1.88 8.49 -1.08
CA LEU A 128 2.49 8.78 0.21
C LEU A 128 3.38 7.64 0.74
N GLY A 129 3.63 6.62 -0.08
CA GLY A 129 4.41 5.44 0.29
C GLY A 129 5.90 5.66 0.46
N SER A 130 6.42 6.81 0.05
CA SER A 130 7.79 7.22 0.33
C SER A 130 7.98 7.81 1.73
N ASP A 131 6.90 8.27 2.38
CA ASP A 131 6.95 8.72 3.77
C ASP A 131 6.86 7.51 4.71
N ILE A 132 7.92 7.33 5.51
CA ILE A 132 8.06 6.22 6.44
C ILE A 132 7.01 6.31 7.55
N ARG A 133 6.74 7.50 8.09
CA ARG A 133 5.75 7.70 9.16
C ARG A 133 4.35 7.37 8.65
N TYR A 134 4.01 7.85 7.46
CA TYR A 134 2.73 7.56 6.82
C TYR A 134 2.52 6.04 6.65
N THR A 135 3.53 5.34 6.12
CA THR A 135 3.44 3.90 5.91
C THR A 135 3.37 3.11 7.23
N MET A 136 4.05 3.58 8.28
CA MET A 136 3.94 2.97 9.61
C MET A 136 2.57 3.19 10.26
N LEU A 137 1.95 4.35 10.07
CA LEU A 137 0.58 4.60 10.52
C LEU A 137 -0.43 3.76 9.73
N LEU A 138 -0.18 3.55 8.43
CA LEU A 138 -0.98 2.64 7.60
C LEU A 138 -0.86 1.20 8.10
N TRP A 139 0.36 0.74 8.39
CA TRP A 139 0.60 -0.55 9.03
C TRP A 139 -0.21 -0.68 10.32
N TYR A 140 -0.14 0.33 11.20
CA TYR A 140 -0.88 0.31 12.47
C TYR A 140 -2.39 0.24 12.26
N THR A 141 -2.92 1.01 11.31
CA THR A 141 -4.34 0.99 10.94
C THR A 141 -4.79 -0.42 10.54
N TYR A 142 -4.01 -1.08 9.66
CA TYR A 142 -4.33 -2.43 9.18
C TYR A 142 -4.41 -3.43 10.33
N TYR A 143 -3.38 -3.51 11.18
CA TYR A 143 -3.37 -4.46 12.29
C TYR A 143 -4.40 -4.12 13.36
N LYS A 144 -4.57 -2.83 13.71
CA LYS A 144 -5.59 -2.40 14.67
C LYS A 144 -6.99 -2.87 14.24
N THR A 145 -7.39 -2.56 13.01
CA THR A 145 -8.73 -2.94 12.50
C THR A 145 -8.90 -4.45 12.39
N ALA A 146 -7.85 -5.14 11.97
CA ALA A 146 -7.85 -6.59 11.83
C ALA A 146 -7.99 -7.29 13.20
N ILE A 147 -7.20 -6.87 14.20
CA ILE A 147 -7.26 -7.43 15.58
C ILE A 147 -8.61 -7.16 16.22
N SER A 148 -9.16 -5.95 16.10
CA SER A 148 -10.49 -5.62 16.63
C SER A 148 -11.55 -6.54 16.05
N THR A 149 -11.45 -6.86 14.75
CA THR A 149 -12.41 -7.76 14.10
C THR A 149 -12.15 -9.23 14.45
N MET A 150 -10.89 -9.65 14.62
CA MET A 150 -10.52 -11.05 14.87
C MET A 150 -10.59 -11.48 16.34
N THR A 151 -10.72 -10.55 17.26
CA THR A 151 -10.79 -10.84 18.69
C THR A 151 -11.92 -11.82 19.00
N GLY A 152 -11.62 -12.94 19.65
CA GLY A 152 -12.59 -14.01 19.93
C GLY A 152 -12.72 -15.08 18.84
N LYS A 153 -11.92 -15.00 17.76
CA LYS A 153 -11.97 -15.92 16.63
C LYS A 153 -10.71 -16.79 16.54
N SER A 154 -10.77 -17.83 15.71
CA SER A 154 -9.63 -18.74 15.49
C SER A 154 -8.58 -18.08 14.61
N ALA A 155 -7.55 -17.51 15.21
CA ALA A 155 -6.47 -16.81 14.52
C ALA A 155 -5.08 -17.39 14.87
N ILE A 156 -4.12 -17.16 13.98
CA ILE A 156 -2.69 -17.42 14.17
C ILE A 156 -1.88 -16.23 13.64
N VAL A 157 -0.82 -15.87 14.36
CA VAL A 157 0.19 -14.92 13.87
C VAL A 157 1.38 -15.68 13.30
N VAL A 158 1.73 -15.37 12.06
CA VAL A 158 2.84 -15.95 11.31
C VAL A 158 3.82 -14.83 11.00
N ASN A 159 4.92 -14.79 11.75
CA ASN A 159 5.97 -13.81 11.56
C ASN A 159 6.80 -14.13 10.32
N TYR A 160 7.03 -13.13 9.47
CA TYR A 160 7.73 -13.28 8.19
C TYR A 160 9.13 -13.90 8.36
N THR A 161 9.87 -13.47 9.37
CA THR A 161 11.21 -14.01 9.65
C THR A 161 11.18 -15.49 10.04
N ASP A 162 10.13 -15.92 10.77
CA ASP A 162 9.96 -17.31 11.17
C ASP A 162 9.49 -18.17 9.98
N LEU A 163 8.58 -17.66 9.14
CA LEU A 163 8.16 -18.35 7.91
C LEU A 163 9.33 -18.62 6.95
N ILE A 164 10.29 -17.69 6.88
CA ILE A 164 11.43 -17.80 5.98
C ILE A 164 12.56 -18.68 6.57
N SER A 165 12.73 -18.67 7.89
CA SER A 165 13.78 -19.44 8.59
C SER A 165 13.35 -20.85 8.96
N GLN A 166 12.08 -21.05 9.31
CA GLN A 166 11.47 -22.31 9.77
C GLN A 166 10.12 -22.57 9.07
N PRO A 167 10.08 -22.65 7.72
CA PRO A 167 8.82 -22.75 6.97
C PRO A 167 7.97 -23.97 7.35
N LEU A 168 8.60 -25.13 7.61
CA LEU A 168 7.91 -26.36 7.96
C LEU A 168 7.09 -26.20 9.25
N LYS A 169 7.72 -25.61 10.28
CA LYS A 169 7.09 -25.35 11.57
C LYS A 169 5.88 -24.42 11.43
N GLU A 170 6.00 -23.36 10.63
CA GLU A 170 4.90 -22.43 10.42
C GLU A 170 3.74 -23.06 9.62
N ILE A 171 4.04 -23.89 8.63
CA ILE A 171 3.04 -24.67 7.88
C ILE A 171 2.30 -25.64 8.82
N GLU A 172 3.01 -26.36 9.68
CA GLU A 172 2.42 -27.27 10.67
C GLU A 172 1.51 -26.56 11.66
N ARG A 173 1.87 -25.34 12.09
CA ARG A 173 1.00 -24.53 12.96
C ARG A 173 -0.27 -24.10 12.24
N ILE A 174 -0.18 -23.64 10.98
CA ILE A 174 -1.36 -23.28 10.17
C ILE A 174 -2.25 -24.51 9.96
N ALA A 175 -1.65 -25.67 9.68
CA ALA A 175 -2.35 -26.93 9.50
C ALA A 175 -3.08 -27.38 10.77
N THR A 176 -2.42 -27.25 11.93
CA THR A 176 -3.02 -27.54 13.24
C THR A 176 -4.23 -26.65 13.51
N LEU A 177 -4.13 -25.34 13.24
CA LEU A 177 -5.25 -24.41 13.41
C LEU A 177 -6.44 -24.81 12.53
N THR A 178 -6.17 -25.12 11.26
CA THR A 178 -7.18 -25.39 10.23
C THR A 178 -7.68 -26.83 10.21
N SER A 179 -7.04 -27.72 10.97
CA SER A 179 -7.25 -29.18 10.94
C SER A 179 -7.00 -29.79 9.55
N GLU A 180 -6.06 -29.21 8.80
CA GLU A 180 -5.66 -29.69 7.48
C GLU A 180 -4.45 -30.63 7.55
N THR A 181 -4.31 -31.50 6.55
CA THR A 181 -3.11 -32.34 6.38
C THR A 181 -2.25 -31.76 5.26
N PRO A 182 -1.06 -31.21 5.56
CA PRO A 182 -0.18 -30.65 4.54
C PRO A 182 0.32 -31.71 3.55
N ASN A 183 0.37 -31.37 2.27
CA ASN A 183 0.99 -32.23 1.26
C ASN A 183 2.52 -32.15 1.35
N SER A 184 3.16 -33.27 1.69
CA SER A 184 4.61 -33.34 1.90
C SER A 184 5.44 -32.92 0.68
N GLU A 185 5.03 -33.29 -0.54
CA GLU A 185 5.75 -32.93 -1.77
C GLU A 185 5.69 -31.41 -2.03
N LEU A 186 4.53 -30.78 -1.81
CA LEU A 186 4.39 -29.32 -1.95
C LEU A 186 5.18 -28.55 -0.90
N ILE A 187 5.28 -29.11 0.32
CA ILE A 187 6.08 -28.53 1.39
C ILE A 187 7.57 -28.56 1.05
N GLU A 188 8.06 -29.69 0.53
CA GLU A 188 9.46 -29.83 0.11
C GLU A 188 9.78 -28.84 -1.02
N TRP A 189 8.92 -28.78 -2.05
CA TRP A 189 9.04 -27.78 -3.11
C TRP A 189 9.02 -26.34 -2.57
N TYR A 190 8.11 -26.03 -1.63
CA TYR A 190 8.04 -24.68 -1.05
C TYR A 190 9.33 -24.31 -0.29
N ARG A 191 9.89 -25.26 0.46
CA ARG A 191 11.14 -25.08 1.22
C ARG A 191 12.34 -24.87 0.29
N ASP A 192 12.46 -25.70 -0.74
CA ASP A 192 13.69 -25.82 -1.52
C ASP A 192 13.72 -24.90 -2.75
N GLU A 193 12.58 -24.73 -3.41
CA GLU A 193 12.46 -23.99 -4.68
C GLU A 193 11.78 -22.63 -4.49
N PHE A 194 10.77 -22.54 -3.62
CA PHE A 194 10.01 -21.30 -3.45
C PHE A 194 10.64 -20.30 -2.48
N ILE A 195 11.23 -20.72 -1.36
CA ILE A 195 11.89 -19.78 -0.43
C ILE A 195 13.30 -19.44 -0.93
N ASP A 196 13.46 -18.21 -1.42
CA ASP A 196 14.76 -17.73 -1.89
C ASP A 196 15.65 -17.27 -0.71
N SER A 197 16.89 -17.78 -0.66
CA SER A 197 17.91 -17.38 0.31
C SER A 197 18.22 -15.86 0.34
N ARG A 198 17.88 -15.11 -0.71
CA ARG A 198 17.97 -13.64 -0.75
C ARG A 198 16.90 -12.97 0.11
N LEU A 199 15.72 -13.59 0.26
CA LEU A 199 14.67 -13.11 1.16
C LEU A 199 15.11 -13.20 2.64
N ARG A 200 15.95 -14.19 2.99
CA ARG A 200 16.58 -14.32 4.33
C ARG A 200 17.54 -13.18 4.69
N ARG A 201 18.11 -12.49 3.69
CA ARG A 201 19.11 -11.42 3.91
C ARG A 201 18.47 -10.05 4.10
N ALA A 202 17.30 -9.81 3.51
CA ALA A 202 16.56 -8.56 3.65
C ALA A 202 15.92 -8.38 5.04
N SER A 203 15.72 -9.46 5.80
CA SER A 203 15.16 -9.46 7.16
C SER A 203 16.20 -9.23 8.27
N ARG A 204 17.47 -8.97 7.92
CA ARG A 204 18.51 -8.63 8.91
C ARG A 204 18.55 -7.12 9.13
N GLY A 205 17.85 -6.68 10.17
CA GLY A 205 18.15 -5.49 10.96
C GLY A 205 17.95 -4.17 10.26
N VAL A 206 16.72 -3.66 10.26
CA VAL A 206 16.52 -2.21 10.27
C VAL A 206 16.34 -1.78 11.71
N ASP A 207 17.48 -1.61 12.41
CA ASP A 207 17.52 -0.96 13.72
C ASP A 207 17.82 0.52 13.45
N GLY A 208 16.78 1.25 13.05
CA GLY A 208 16.87 2.67 12.72
C GLY A 208 15.86 3.42 13.56
N ARG A 209 16.17 3.67 14.83
CA ARG A 209 15.47 4.70 15.62
C ARG A 209 16.05 6.06 15.24
N ASP A 210 15.87 6.44 13.98
CA ASP A 210 16.26 7.76 13.48
C ASP A 210 15.25 8.81 13.96
N GLU A 211 15.66 10.09 13.99
CA GLU A 211 14.81 11.24 14.31
C GLU A 211 13.51 11.28 13.48
N GLU A 212 13.51 10.67 12.28
CA GLU A 212 12.40 10.56 11.34
C GLU A 212 11.18 9.77 11.89
N ILE A 213 11.36 8.91 12.90
CA ILE A 213 10.32 8.00 13.43
C ILE A 213 9.76 8.49 14.80
N GLY A 214 10.19 9.67 15.25
CA GLY A 214 9.85 10.21 16.56
C GLY A 214 8.35 10.15 16.91
N GLY A 215 8.03 9.48 18.02
CA GLY A 215 6.67 9.39 18.55
C GLY A 215 5.78 8.30 17.93
N LEU A 216 6.35 7.36 17.15
CA LEU A 216 5.68 6.16 16.64
C LEU A 216 6.00 4.88 17.44
N ASP A 217 6.51 5.01 18.68
CA ASP A 217 6.87 3.87 19.54
C ASP A 217 5.71 2.89 19.78
N PHE A 218 4.48 3.39 19.74
CA PHE A 218 3.28 2.56 19.84
C PHE A 218 3.13 1.56 18.68
N VAL A 219 3.62 1.90 17.48
CA VAL A 219 3.60 1.02 16.31
C VAL A 219 4.55 -0.16 16.53
N PHE A 220 5.77 0.12 17.00
CA PHE A 220 6.73 -0.94 17.34
C PHE A 220 6.27 -1.77 18.54
N SER A 221 5.65 -1.13 19.53
CA SER A 221 5.09 -1.82 20.69
C SER A 221 3.99 -2.80 20.28
N MET A 222 3.11 -2.43 19.34
CA MET A 222 2.12 -3.35 18.78
C MET A 222 2.79 -4.49 18.00
N HIS A 223 3.81 -4.20 17.20
CA HIS A 223 4.58 -5.23 16.49
C HIS A 223 5.21 -6.25 17.45
N GLU A 224 5.90 -5.81 18.50
CA GLU A 224 6.53 -6.73 19.45
C GLU A 224 5.50 -7.57 20.22
N ARG A 225 4.35 -6.98 20.58
CA ARG A 225 3.24 -7.74 21.18
C ARG A 225 2.69 -8.81 20.23
N LEU A 226 2.41 -8.46 18.98
CA LEU A 226 1.95 -9.43 17.97
C LEU A 226 3.01 -10.51 17.71
N LYS A 227 4.28 -10.12 17.66
CA LYS A 227 5.40 -11.05 17.45
C LYS A 227 5.50 -12.05 18.59
N ALA A 228 5.27 -11.65 19.83
CA ALA A 228 5.23 -12.56 20.98
C ALA A 228 4.17 -13.65 20.83
N LEU A 229 3.07 -13.38 20.11
CA LEU A 229 2.01 -14.37 19.82
C LEU A 229 2.38 -15.36 18.72
N SER A 230 3.53 -15.21 18.06
CA SER A 230 3.97 -16.11 16.98
C SER A 230 4.34 -17.52 17.47
N GLY A 231 4.26 -17.80 18.77
CA GLY A 231 4.37 -19.15 19.33
C GLY A 231 3.03 -19.82 19.63
N GLU A 232 1.93 -19.08 19.58
CA GLU A 232 0.61 -19.52 20.03
C GLU A 232 -0.26 -19.97 18.85
N THR A 233 -1.09 -21.00 19.04
CA THR A 233 -2.00 -21.51 18.01
C THR A 233 -3.17 -22.28 18.66
N PRO A 234 -4.42 -21.78 18.60
CA PRO A 234 -4.82 -20.43 18.21
C PRO A 234 -4.32 -19.38 19.21
N VAL A 235 -4.19 -18.13 18.77
CA VAL A 235 -3.95 -17.00 19.69
C VAL A 235 -5.18 -16.74 20.55
N SER A 236 -4.99 -16.39 21.81
CA SER A 236 -6.11 -16.12 22.71
C SER A 236 -6.77 -14.76 22.40
N ALA A 237 -8.08 -14.65 22.64
CA ALA A 237 -8.81 -13.40 22.46
C ALA A 237 -8.27 -12.29 23.39
N GLU A 238 -7.83 -12.67 24.59
CA GLU A 238 -7.27 -11.76 25.58
C GLU A 238 -5.91 -11.23 25.15
N ASP A 239 -5.03 -12.08 24.62
CA ASP A 239 -3.72 -11.67 24.13
C ASP A 239 -3.80 -10.78 22.89
N LEU A 240 -4.75 -11.07 21.99
CA LEU A 240 -5.08 -10.17 20.88
C LEU A 240 -5.57 -8.79 21.38
N ARG A 241 -6.47 -8.74 22.37
CA ARG A 241 -6.94 -7.45 22.93
C ARG A 241 -5.80 -6.66 23.56
N ARG A 242 -4.88 -7.30 24.28
CA ARG A 242 -3.71 -6.63 24.88
C ARG A 242 -2.83 -5.94 23.83
N CYS A 243 -2.83 -6.41 22.58
CA CYS A 243 -2.11 -5.77 21.49
C CYS A 243 -2.65 -4.37 21.16
N LEU A 244 -3.94 -4.11 21.39
CA LEU A 244 -4.66 -2.87 21.08
C LEU A 244 -4.55 -1.76 22.15
N THR A 245 -3.71 -1.94 23.19
CA THR A 245 -3.57 -1.01 24.33
C THR A 245 -3.52 0.49 23.94
N GLU A 246 -4.02 1.33 24.85
CA GLU A 246 -4.39 2.77 24.76
C GLU A 246 -3.43 3.72 24.03
N ASN A 247 -3.25 3.54 22.72
CA ASN A 247 -2.44 4.41 21.89
C ASN A 247 -3.28 5.20 20.88
N GLU A 248 -4.61 5.18 21.01
CA GLU A 248 -5.51 5.86 20.06
C GLU A 248 -5.26 7.36 19.99
N ALA A 249 -5.13 8.04 21.14
CA ALA A 249 -4.83 9.47 21.17
C ALA A 249 -3.47 9.80 20.53
N GLN A 250 -2.46 8.95 20.73
CA GLN A 250 -1.14 9.11 20.12
C GLN A 250 -1.20 8.84 18.61
N PHE A 251 -1.94 7.81 18.20
CA PHE A 251 -2.19 7.48 16.80
C PHE A 251 -2.90 8.64 16.08
N ASP A 252 -4.01 9.15 16.63
CA ASP A 252 -4.79 10.23 16.03
C ASP A 252 -3.95 11.50 15.89
N SER A 253 -3.19 11.85 16.93
CA SER A 253 -2.26 12.99 16.91
C SER A 253 -1.22 12.85 15.80
N LYS A 254 -0.58 11.67 15.69
CA LYS A 254 0.45 11.40 14.68
C LYS A 254 -0.13 11.27 13.27
N LEU A 255 -1.35 10.77 13.14
CA LEU A 255 -2.08 10.71 11.89
C LEU A 255 -2.40 12.11 11.37
N VAL A 256 -2.91 13.00 12.23
CA VAL A 256 -3.16 14.40 11.87
C VAL A 256 -1.85 15.09 11.47
N GLU A 257 -0.76 14.88 12.20
CA GLU A 257 0.56 15.43 11.86
C GLU A 257 1.02 14.97 10.47
N ALA A 258 0.97 13.66 10.21
CA ALA A 258 1.40 13.07 8.93
C ALA A 258 0.53 13.53 7.75
N LEU A 259 -0.80 13.52 7.90
CA LEU A 259 -1.73 13.98 6.87
C LEU A 259 -1.57 15.49 6.61
N THR A 260 -1.38 16.29 7.65
CA THR A 260 -1.13 17.72 7.51
C THR A 260 0.15 17.98 6.73
N ALA A 261 1.24 17.28 7.05
CA ALA A 261 2.49 17.38 6.30
C ALA A 261 2.30 17.00 4.83
N ALA A 262 1.61 15.88 4.57
CA ALA A 262 1.31 15.36 3.23
C ALA A 262 0.48 16.33 2.38
N VAL A 263 -0.36 17.18 2.98
CA VAL A 263 -1.16 18.18 2.25
C VAL A 263 -0.44 19.53 2.15
N VAL A 264 0.18 19.99 3.23
CA VAL A 264 0.76 21.33 3.34
C VAL A 264 2.03 21.47 2.51
N GLU A 265 2.91 20.47 2.50
CA GLU A 265 4.17 20.55 1.77
C GLU A 265 3.99 20.62 0.25
N PRO A 266 3.19 19.74 -0.41
CA PRO A 266 2.90 19.88 -1.82
C PRO A 266 2.17 21.19 -2.15
N SER A 267 1.30 21.66 -1.26
CA SER A 267 0.61 22.94 -1.43
C SER A 267 1.58 24.13 -1.42
N ARG A 268 2.60 24.10 -0.55
CA ARG A 268 3.67 25.11 -0.52
C ARG A 268 4.52 25.09 -1.78
N GLU A 269 4.91 23.91 -2.26
CA GLU A 269 5.66 23.78 -3.51
C GLU A 269 4.83 24.24 -4.72
N LEU A 270 3.57 23.83 -4.81
CA LEU A 270 2.64 24.30 -5.84
C LEU A 270 2.50 25.83 -5.82
N TYR A 271 2.46 26.43 -4.64
CA TYR A 271 2.43 27.89 -4.49
C TYR A 271 3.72 28.56 -5.00
N LYS A 272 4.91 28.00 -4.69
CA LYS A 272 6.19 28.48 -5.23
C LYS A 272 6.21 28.38 -6.75
N TYR A 273 5.79 27.25 -7.33
CA TYR A 273 5.70 27.07 -8.78
C TYR A 273 4.72 28.05 -9.42
N LYS A 274 3.54 28.26 -8.83
CA LYS A 274 2.56 29.25 -9.32
C LYS A 274 3.15 30.67 -9.32
N ARG A 275 3.90 31.05 -8.28
CA ARG A 275 4.57 32.36 -8.18
C ARG A 275 5.69 32.50 -9.23
N GLY A 276 6.53 31.48 -9.40
CA GLY A 276 7.56 31.45 -10.44
C GLY A 276 6.98 31.54 -11.85
N ALA A 277 5.92 30.78 -12.14
CA ALA A 277 5.22 30.84 -13.42
C ALA A 277 4.58 32.22 -13.70
N ALA A 278 4.09 32.92 -12.67
CA ALA A 278 3.60 34.29 -12.80
C ALA A 278 4.75 35.28 -13.11
N HIS A 279 5.91 35.10 -12.47
CA HIS A 279 7.11 35.89 -12.74
C HIS A 279 7.57 35.73 -14.20
N TYR A 280 7.77 34.48 -14.66
CA TYR A 280 8.20 34.23 -16.04
C TYR A 280 7.18 34.66 -17.09
N ARG A 281 5.87 34.54 -16.82
CA ARG A 281 4.83 35.11 -17.70
C ARG A 281 4.94 36.63 -17.84
N SER A 282 5.23 37.31 -16.73
CA SER A 282 5.42 38.76 -16.72
C SER A 282 6.69 39.16 -17.49
N GLU A 283 7.79 38.43 -17.34
CA GLU A 283 9.01 38.65 -18.11
C GLU A 283 8.79 38.40 -19.61
N ALA A 284 8.15 37.29 -19.98
CA ALA A 284 7.84 36.98 -21.37
C ALA A 284 6.98 38.08 -22.02
N ALA A 285 5.99 38.62 -21.30
CA ALA A 285 5.20 39.76 -21.76
C ALA A 285 6.06 41.03 -21.98
N ARG A 286 7.01 41.32 -21.08
CA ARG A 286 7.95 42.45 -21.25
C ARG A 286 8.86 42.26 -22.45
N TYR A 287 9.43 41.07 -22.64
CA TYR A 287 10.26 40.77 -23.81
C TYR A 287 9.46 40.86 -25.11
N LYS A 288 8.22 40.37 -25.13
CA LYS A 288 7.33 40.51 -26.28
C LYS A 288 7.11 41.97 -26.66
N LEU A 289 6.76 42.81 -25.68
CA LEU A 289 6.62 44.27 -25.90
C LEU A 289 7.91 44.94 -26.34
N ARG A 290 9.07 44.47 -25.87
CA ARG A 290 10.39 44.97 -26.31
C ARG A 290 10.67 44.58 -27.75
N CYS A 291 10.39 43.33 -28.14
CA CYS A 291 10.50 42.86 -29.52
C CYS A 291 9.56 43.61 -30.45
N GLU A 292 8.31 43.84 -30.05
CA GLU A 292 7.34 44.65 -30.82
C GLU A 292 7.82 46.10 -30.99
N ARG A 293 8.30 46.74 -29.91
CA ARG A 293 8.87 48.09 -29.99
C ARG A 293 10.10 48.14 -30.91
N MET A 294 11.00 47.17 -30.78
CA MET A 294 12.17 47.06 -31.64
C MET A 294 11.75 46.88 -33.10
N ASN A 295 10.84 45.95 -33.40
CA ASN A 295 10.29 45.70 -34.73
C ASN A 295 9.62 46.93 -35.36
N ASN A 296 8.99 47.77 -34.53
CA ASN A 296 8.29 48.96 -34.98
C ASN A 296 9.18 50.22 -35.04
N SER A 297 10.39 50.18 -34.49
CA SER A 297 11.31 51.32 -34.49
C SER A 297 11.83 51.67 -35.90
N ILE A 298 12.05 52.97 -36.15
CA ILE A 298 12.51 53.49 -37.43
C ILE A 298 13.86 52.87 -37.82
N SER A 299 14.83 52.86 -36.89
CA SER A 299 16.15 52.26 -37.11
C SER A 299 16.07 50.77 -37.46
N TRP A 300 15.15 50.02 -36.84
CA TRP A 300 14.97 48.61 -37.15
C TRP A 300 14.32 48.37 -38.51
N LYS A 301 13.34 49.20 -38.90
CA LYS A 301 12.72 49.12 -40.23
C LYS A 301 13.71 49.49 -41.34
N ILE A 302 14.51 50.53 -41.15
CA ILE A 302 15.53 50.99 -42.10
C ILE A 302 16.63 49.95 -42.30
N THR A 303 17.10 49.31 -41.23
CA THR A 303 18.19 48.32 -41.30
C THR A 303 17.71 46.91 -41.63
N LYS A 304 16.39 46.69 -41.83
CA LYS A 304 15.80 45.37 -42.14
C LYS A 304 16.31 44.79 -43.47
N PRO A 305 16.39 45.54 -44.60
CA PRO A 305 16.95 45.03 -45.86
C PRO A 305 18.44 44.65 -45.74
N LEU A 306 19.23 45.46 -45.01
CA LEU A 306 20.66 45.22 -44.76
C LEU A 306 20.92 43.91 -43.99
N ARG A 307 20.02 43.54 -43.09
CA ARG A 307 20.10 42.26 -42.35
C ARG A 307 19.71 41.04 -43.19
N GLY A 308 18.89 41.23 -44.23
CA GLY A 308 18.62 40.22 -45.25
C GLY A 308 19.83 39.98 -46.15
N LEU A 309 20.57 41.04 -46.50
CA LEU A 309 21.80 40.96 -47.27
C LEU A 309 22.92 40.19 -46.55
N ARG A 310 23.01 40.28 -45.22
CA ARG A 310 23.96 39.45 -44.42
C ARG A 310 23.72 37.95 -44.60
N LYS A 311 22.47 37.49 -44.78
CA LYS A 311 22.19 36.07 -45.06
C LYS A 311 22.68 35.65 -46.44
N LEU A 312 22.54 36.52 -47.45
CA LEU A 312 23.03 36.29 -48.81
C LEU A 312 24.56 36.26 -48.90
N LEU A 313 25.24 37.10 -48.10
CA LEU A 313 26.71 37.15 -48.03
C LEU A 313 27.34 35.97 -47.27
N ILE A 314 26.57 35.22 -46.47
CA ILE A 314 27.06 34.04 -45.73
C ILE A 314 26.67 32.74 -46.45
N SER A 315 25.67 32.76 -47.34
CA SER A 315 25.24 31.59 -48.13
C SER A 315 25.97 31.42 -49.47
N SER A 316 26.98 32.24 -49.76
CA SER A 316 27.71 32.24 -51.04
C SER A 316 29.08 31.56 -51.01
N ASP A 317 29.46 30.90 -49.90
CA ASP A 317 30.63 30.01 -49.86
C ASP A 317 30.19 28.62 -49.38
N GLY A 318 30.19 27.64 -50.29
CA GLY A 318 30.04 26.22 -49.94
C GLY A 318 29.22 25.35 -50.89
N GLY A 319 29.24 25.62 -52.20
CA GLY A 319 28.53 24.83 -53.19
C GLY A 319 29.19 24.86 -54.57
N GLU A 320 30.45 24.45 -54.63
CA GLU A 320 31.09 23.64 -55.69
C GLU A 320 32.45 23.16 -55.17
#